data_AF-A0AAV2R6T3-F1
#
_entry.id   AF-A0AAV2R6T3-F1
#
_cell.length_a   1.000
_cell.length_b   1.000
_cell.length_c   1.000
_cell.angle_alpha   90.00
_cell.angle_beta   90.00
_cell.angle_gamma   90.00
#
_symmetry.space_group_name_H-M   'P 1'
#
loop_
_entity.id
_entity.type
_entity.pdbx_description
1 polymer ?
#
loop_
_entity_poly.entity_id
_entity_poly.type
_entity_poly.pdbx_seq_one_letter_code
_entity_poly.pdbx_strand_id
1 'polypeptide(L)'
;MDVDYTHYGWCAFKLSYNESGNIAMPREVGEKSSSFPNKEARSLCWDARDKFWECTDAGGTTESCAELRKMYEDSCPSTWVKHFDRKKNYLEFKEKMKVGYDPIEENKK
;
A
#
# COMPACT_ATOMS: atom_id res chain seq x y z
N MET A 1 -16.76 33.29 -6.52
CA MET A 1 -16.57 33.19 -5.06
C MET A 1 -15.38 32.28 -4.91
N ASP A 2 -14.22 32.89 -5.08
CA ASP A 2 -12.95 32.21 -5.24
C ASP A 2 -12.14 32.60 -4.02
N VAL A 3 -11.92 31.65 -3.12
CA VAL A 3 -11.20 31.88 -1.88
C VAL A 3 -9.79 31.33 -2.05
N ASP A 4 -8.86 32.27 -2.10
CA ASP A 4 -7.41 32.10 -2.20
C ASP A 4 -6.85 31.25 -1.05
N TYR A 5 -5.99 30.28 -1.40
CA TYR A 5 -5.10 29.62 -0.45
C TYR A 5 -3.65 29.84 -0.88
N THR A 6 -3.21 31.10 -0.80
CA THR A 6 -1.80 31.49 -0.93
C THR A 6 -1.29 31.93 0.45
N HIS A 7 -0.91 31.00 1.34
CA HIS A 7 -0.14 31.40 2.52
C HIS A 7 0.65 30.31 3.29
N TYR A 8 1.48 29.49 2.62
CA TYR A 8 2.69 28.92 3.24
C TYR A 8 3.68 28.71 2.10
N GLY A 9 4.82 29.38 1.95
CA GLY A 9 5.76 29.83 2.97
C GLY A 9 7.08 29.04 2.81
N TRP A 10 7.84 29.36 1.76
CA TRP A 10 9.29 29.11 1.58
C TRP A 10 9.81 27.66 1.39
N CYS A 11 10.27 27.39 0.17
CA CYS A 11 11.53 26.69 -0.11
C CYS A 11 11.99 27.07 -1.54
N ALA A 12 12.58 28.26 -1.68
CA ALA A 12 13.37 28.60 -2.85
C ALA A 12 14.70 27.84 -2.78
N PHE A 13 14.74 26.63 -3.33
CA PHE A 13 15.99 25.91 -3.57
C PHE A 13 16.25 25.94 -5.08
N LYS A 14 17.27 26.69 -5.48
CA LYS A 14 17.71 26.81 -6.88
C LYS A 14 17.94 25.41 -7.47
N LEU A 15 17.13 25.03 -8.46
CA LEU A 15 17.47 23.94 -9.37
C LEU A 15 18.49 24.47 -10.38
N SER A 16 19.78 24.21 -10.13
CA SER A 16 20.80 24.27 -11.18
C SER A 16 20.76 22.96 -11.96
N TYR A 17 20.31 23.04 -13.21
CA TYR A 17 20.26 21.94 -14.18
C TYR A 17 21.66 21.72 -14.78
N ASN A 18 22.08 20.46 -15.01
CA ASN A 18 23.26 20.14 -15.81
C ASN A 18 22.90 19.26 -17.03
N GLU A 19 23.59 19.52 -18.16
CA GLU A 19 23.30 19.04 -19.52
C GLU A 19 23.82 17.63 -19.85
N SER A 20 23.87 16.72 -18.89
CA SER A 20 24.26 15.33 -19.17
C SER A 20 23.41 14.39 -18.35
N GLY A 21 22.14 14.30 -18.73
CA GLY A 21 21.10 13.50 -18.09
C GLY A 21 21.35 11.99 -18.19
N ASN A 22 22.37 11.48 -17.52
CA ASN A 22 22.56 10.05 -17.29
C ASN A 22 23.17 9.80 -15.90
N ILE A 23 22.34 9.32 -14.98
CA ILE A 23 22.75 8.68 -13.72
C ILE A 23 22.67 7.18 -13.96
N ALA A 24 23.76 6.57 -14.42
CA ALA A 24 23.93 5.13 -14.39
C ALA A 24 24.53 4.76 -13.03
N MET A 25 23.69 4.32 -12.09
CA MET A 25 24.15 3.71 -10.84
C MET A 25 24.04 2.19 -10.98
N PRO A 26 25.17 1.45 -11.03
CA PRO A 26 25.14 0.00 -11.05
C PRO A 26 24.59 -0.50 -9.71
N ARG A 27 23.58 -1.36 -9.76
CA ARG A 27 22.92 -1.87 -8.56
C ARG A 27 23.54 -3.19 -8.15
N GLU A 28 24.42 -3.12 -7.17
CA GLU A 28 24.88 -4.26 -6.36
C GLU A 28 23.69 -4.90 -5.62
N VAL A 29 23.75 -6.23 -5.54
CA VAL A 29 22.68 -7.11 -5.07
C VAL A 29 22.55 -7.04 -3.55
N GLY A 30 21.34 -6.71 -3.10
CA GLY A 30 20.82 -7.11 -1.78
C GLY A 30 21.18 -6.21 -0.62
N GLU A 31 20.29 -5.27 -0.26
CA GLU A 31 20.20 -4.77 1.10
C GLU A 31 18.79 -4.20 1.39
N LYS A 32 18.14 -4.73 2.44
CA LYS A 32 16.88 -4.23 3.00
C LYS A 32 17.15 -2.88 3.68
N SER A 33 17.03 -1.77 2.97
CA SER A 33 17.02 -0.43 3.57
C SER A 33 15.69 0.29 3.33
N SER A 34 15.07 0.67 4.45
CA SER A 34 13.77 1.33 4.53
C SER A 34 13.83 2.75 3.97
N SER A 35 13.43 2.93 2.70
CA SER A 35 12.60 4.10 2.35
C SER A 35 11.96 4.00 0.98
N PHE A 36 12.58 3.33 0.00
CA PHE A 36 12.02 3.31 -1.34
C PHE A 36 12.32 1.99 -2.08
N PRO A 37 11.34 1.09 -2.23
CA PRO A 37 11.52 -0.08 -3.08
C PRO A 37 11.68 0.36 -4.53
N ASN A 38 12.51 -0.38 -5.27
CA ASN A 38 12.72 -0.16 -6.71
C ASN A 38 11.44 -0.33 -7.49
N LYS A 39 11.46 0.08 -8.76
CA LYS A 39 10.34 -0.17 -9.67
C LYS A 39 9.95 -1.66 -9.72
N GLU A 40 10.91 -2.55 -9.87
CA GLU A 40 10.67 -4.01 -9.94
C GLU A 40 10.23 -4.60 -8.60
N ALA A 41 10.87 -4.21 -7.50
CA ALA A 41 10.45 -4.65 -6.16
C ALA A 41 9.01 -4.18 -5.83
N ARG A 42 8.63 -3.00 -6.33
CA ARG A 42 7.27 -2.47 -6.19
C ARG A 42 6.25 -3.24 -6.99
N SER A 43 6.55 -3.61 -8.24
CA SER A 43 5.64 -4.45 -9.03
C SER A 43 5.46 -5.81 -8.37
N LEU A 44 6.54 -6.47 -7.95
CA LEU A 44 6.48 -7.74 -7.24
C LEU A 44 5.64 -7.66 -5.96
N CYS A 45 5.80 -6.57 -5.18
CA CYS A 45 4.99 -6.32 -4.01
C CYS A 45 3.49 -6.19 -4.34
N TRP A 46 3.14 -5.46 -5.39
CA TRP A 46 1.74 -5.32 -5.83
C TRP A 46 1.17 -6.64 -6.34
N ASP A 47 1.94 -7.41 -7.09
CA ASP A 47 1.52 -8.71 -7.60
C ASP A 47 1.28 -9.71 -6.45
N ALA A 48 2.16 -9.75 -5.44
CA ALA A 48 2.00 -10.60 -4.26
C ALA A 48 0.79 -10.19 -3.42
N ARG A 49 0.56 -8.88 -3.27
CA ARG A 49 -0.61 -8.32 -2.59
C ARG A 49 -1.91 -8.76 -3.26
N ASP A 50 -1.98 -8.62 -4.59
CA ASP A 50 -3.21 -8.88 -5.34
C ASP A 50 -3.58 -10.37 -5.28
N LYS A 51 -2.59 -11.28 -5.35
CA LYS A 51 -2.81 -12.72 -5.14
C LYS A 51 -3.34 -13.03 -3.73
N PHE A 52 -2.79 -12.40 -2.70
CA PHE A 52 -3.27 -12.59 -1.33
C PHE A 52 -4.71 -12.09 -1.16
N TRP A 53 -5.05 -10.94 -1.74
CA TRP A 53 -6.41 -10.40 -1.69
C TRP A 53 -7.41 -11.20 -2.53
N GLU A 54 -7.01 -11.71 -3.69
CA GLU A 54 -7.83 -12.61 -4.50
C GLU A 54 -8.23 -13.86 -3.70
N CYS A 55 -7.27 -14.46 -2.98
CA CYS A 55 -7.54 -15.59 -2.09
C CYS A 55 -8.52 -15.23 -0.97
N THR A 56 -8.39 -14.03 -0.39
CA THR A 56 -9.27 -13.56 0.69
C THR A 56 -10.68 -13.26 0.18
N ASP A 57 -10.78 -12.57 -0.97
CA ASP A 57 -12.05 -12.18 -1.58
C ASP A 57 -12.80 -13.41 -2.13
N ALA A 58 -12.09 -14.48 -2.51
CA ALA A 58 -12.68 -15.78 -2.85
C ALA A 58 -13.25 -16.55 -1.64
N GLY A 59 -13.16 -16.00 -0.43
CA GLY A 59 -13.62 -16.65 0.80
C GLY A 59 -12.60 -17.62 1.42
N GLY A 60 -11.32 -17.51 1.05
CA GLY A 60 -10.24 -18.26 1.67
C GLY A 60 -10.10 -17.95 3.16
N THR A 61 -9.72 -18.96 3.94
CA THR A 61 -9.42 -18.80 5.37
C THR A 61 -7.98 -18.31 5.56
N THR A 62 -7.66 -17.89 6.79
CA THR A 62 -6.30 -17.47 7.16
C THR A 62 -5.26 -18.54 6.83
N GLU A 63 -5.62 -19.81 7.00
CA GLU A 63 -4.74 -20.95 6.74
C GLU A 63 -4.54 -21.20 5.25
N SER A 64 -5.60 -21.12 4.43
CA SER A 64 -5.48 -21.36 2.99
C SER A 64 -4.67 -20.27 2.28
N CYS A 65 -4.73 -19.04 2.79
CA CYS A 65 -3.99 -17.91 2.22
C CYS A 65 -2.68 -17.61 2.98
N ALA A 66 -2.27 -18.44 3.95
CA ALA A 66 -1.10 -18.19 4.80
C ALA A 66 0.22 -18.12 4.02
N GLU A 67 0.37 -18.96 2.99
CA GLU A 67 1.56 -18.96 2.14
C GLU A 67 1.65 -17.68 1.30
N LEU A 68 0.54 -17.26 0.70
CA LEU A 68 0.44 -15.99 -0.03
C LEU A 68 0.67 -14.79 0.89
N ARG A 69 0.23 -14.88 2.15
CA ARG A 69 0.47 -13.86 3.16
C ARG A 69 1.97 -13.70 3.45
N LYS A 70 2.69 -14.81 3.61
CA LYS A 70 4.16 -14.77 3.80
C LYS A 70 4.85 -14.15 2.60
N MET A 71 4.49 -14.55 1.38
CA MET A 71 5.05 -13.97 0.16
C MET A 71 4.81 -12.46 0.07
N TYR A 72 3.61 -12.01 0.46
CA TYR A 72 3.27 -10.59 0.50
C TYR A 72 4.11 -9.81 1.52
N GLU A 73 4.28 -10.35 2.73
CA GLU A 73 5.11 -9.74 3.79
C GLU A 73 6.61 -9.73 3.44
N ASP A 74 7.10 -10.75 2.74
CA ASP A 74 8.51 -10.83 2.31
C ASP A 74 8.82 -9.91 1.12
N SER A 75 7.87 -9.76 0.20
CA SER A 75 8.04 -8.97 -1.03
C SER A 75 7.84 -7.48 -0.79
N CYS A 76 7.06 -7.11 0.24
CA CYS A 76 6.70 -5.72 0.51
C CYS A 76 7.41 -5.14 1.74
N PRO A 77 7.70 -3.83 1.76
CA PRO A 77 8.09 -3.14 2.98
C PRO A 77 6.99 -3.25 4.05
N SER A 78 7.37 -3.50 5.30
CA SER A 78 6.42 -3.66 6.42
C SER A 78 5.49 -2.46 6.63
N THR A 79 5.98 -1.24 6.37
CA THR A 79 5.16 0.00 6.40
C THR A 79 4.03 -0.03 5.36
N TRP A 80 4.31 -0.58 4.16
CA TRP A 80 3.32 -0.69 3.10
C TRP A 80 2.27 -1.75 3.42
N VAL A 81 2.71 -2.91 3.92
CA VAL A 81 1.81 -3.98 4.36
C VAL A 81 0.80 -3.45 5.38
N LYS A 82 1.28 -2.78 6.45
CA LYS A 82 0.41 -2.17 7.47
C LYS A 82 -0.56 -1.15 6.87
N HIS A 83 -0.10 -0.31 5.96
CA HIS A 83 -0.93 0.70 5.32
C HIS A 83 -2.04 0.06 4.47
N PHE A 84 -1.68 -0.93 3.65
CA PHE A 84 -2.60 -1.63 2.76
C PHE A 84 -3.62 -2.47 3.54
N ASP A 85 -3.20 -3.19 4.58
CA ASP A 85 -4.09 -3.98 5.44
C ASP A 85 -5.14 -3.08 6.10
N ARG A 86 -4.71 -1.96 6.70
CA ARG A 86 -5.63 -0.98 7.30
C ARG A 86 -6.61 -0.42 6.26
N LYS A 87 -6.14 -0.15 5.05
CA LYS A 87 -6.98 0.37 3.96
C LYS A 87 -8.00 -0.66 3.48
N LYS A 88 -7.62 -1.94 3.31
CA LYS A 88 -8.54 -3.00 2.89
C LYS A 88 -9.65 -3.21 3.93
N ASN A 89 -9.29 -3.33 5.21
CA ASN A 89 -10.26 -3.46 6.30
C ASN A 89 -11.25 -2.28 6.35
N TYR A 90 -10.77 -1.05 6.14
CA TYR A 90 -11.63 0.13 6.07
C TYR A 90 -12.60 0.06 4.87
N LEU A 91 -12.13 -0.36 3.70
CA LEU A 91 -12.97 -0.48 2.51
C LEU A 91 -14.04 -1.57 2.67
N GLU A 92 -13.68 -2.71 3.23
CA GLU A 92 -14.63 -3.78 3.55
C GLU A 92 -15.68 -3.33 4.55
N PHE A 93 -15.25 -2.66 5.63
CA PHE A 93 -16.18 -2.09 6.60
C PHE A 93 -17.10 -1.05 5.95
N LYS A 94 -16.54 -0.14 5.14
CA LYS A 94 -17.33 0.87 4.42
C LYS A 94 -18.37 0.23 3.52
N GLU A 95 -18.03 -0.86 2.83
CA GLU A 95 -18.97 -1.57 1.97
C GLU A 95 -20.09 -2.24 2.77
N LYS A 96 -19.76 -2.90 3.88
CA LYS A 96 -20.76 -3.47 4.81
C LYS A 96 -21.70 -2.40 5.37
N MET A 97 -21.18 -1.21 5.68
CA MET A 97 -21.99 -0.10 6.21
C MET A 97 -22.93 0.52 5.16
N LYS A 98 -22.58 0.49 3.86
CA LYS A 98 -23.48 0.97 2.79
C LYS A 98 -24.73 0.11 2.63
N VAL A 99 -24.64 -1.18 2.97
CA VAL A 99 -25.76 -2.13 2.84
C VAL A 99 -26.86 -1.85 3.89
N GLY A 100 -26.61 -0.96 4.86
CA GLY A 100 -27.51 -0.69 5.97
C GLY A 100 -27.22 -1.69 7.09
N TYR A 101 -26.68 -1.19 8.19
CA TYR A 101 -26.39 -2.00 9.38
C TYR A 101 -27.53 -1.81 10.37
N ASP A 102 -28.35 -2.85 10.57
CA ASP A 102 -29.43 -2.85 11.57
C ASP A 102 -28.96 -3.67 12.80
N PRO A 103 -28.57 -3.04 13.93
CA PRO A 103 -27.85 -3.68 15.04
C PRO A 103 -28.69 -4.64 15.93
N ILE A 104 -29.80 -5.22 15.46
CA ILE A 104 -30.73 -6.00 16.30
C ILE A 104 -30.44 -7.51 16.31
N GLU A 105 -29.68 -8.06 15.36
CA GLU A 105 -29.56 -9.53 15.20
C GLU A 105 -28.47 -10.22 16.06
N GLU A 106 -27.58 -9.50 16.73
CA GLU A 106 -26.47 -10.13 17.49
C GLU A 106 -26.72 -10.28 19.01
N ASN A 107 -27.93 -9.99 19.51
CA ASN A 107 -28.28 -10.16 20.93
C ASN A 107 -29.41 -11.18 21.18
N LYS A 108 -29.40 -12.27 20.41
CA LYS A 108 -30.17 -13.49 20.71
C LYS A 108 -29.28 -14.73 20.60
N LYS A 109 -28.40 -14.94 21.57
CA LYS A 109 -28.11 -16.30 22.06
C LYS A 109 -27.50 -16.29 23.45
#